data_AF-A0A955S4N2-F1
#
_entry.id   AF-A0A955S4N2-F1
#
_cell.length_a   1.000
_cell.length_b   1.000
_cell.length_c   1.000
_cell.angle_alpha   90.00
_cell.angle_beta   90.00
_cell.angle_gamma   90.00
#
_symmetry.space_group_name_H-M   'P 1'
#
loop_
_entity.id
_entity.type
_entity.pdbx_description
1 polymer ?
#
loop_
_entity_poly.entity_id
_entity_poly.type
_entity_poly.pdbx_seq_one_letter_code
_entity_poly.pdbx_strand_id
1 'polypeptide(L)' 'MAEQLSFYDVKTKSKFNSADYDVREKSGRFFAVAKSPKGTHECWRVLSKDQAAKLKG' A
#
# COMPACT_ATOMS: atom_id res chain seq x y z
N MET A 1 -11.21 -12.21 -3.00
CA MET A 1 -10.85 -11.30 -4.11
C MET A 1 -9.78 -10.36 -3.57
N ALA A 2 -8.58 -10.33 -4.12
CA ALA A 2 -7.54 -9.41 -3.64
C ALA A 2 -7.95 -7.97 -4.01
N GLU A 3 -8.27 -7.14 -3.02
CA GLU A 3 -8.62 -5.74 -3.24
C GLU A 3 -7.40 -5.00 -3.77
N GLN A 4 -7.49 -4.42 -4.97
CA GLN A 4 -6.40 -3.61 -5.50
C GLN A 4 -6.30 -2.30 -4.72
N LEU A 5 -5.17 -2.07 -4.09
CA LEU A 5 -4.88 -0.81 -3.43
C LEU A 5 -4.30 0.18 -4.42
N SER A 6 -4.79 1.41 -4.38
CA SER A 6 -4.17 2.52 -5.09
C SER A 6 -2.98 3.05 -4.27
N PHE A 7 -1.78 2.98 -4.81
CA PHE A 7 -0.58 3.57 -4.23
C PHE A 7 -0.24 4.89 -4.92
N TYR A 8 0.42 5.78 -4.19
CA TYR A 8 0.97 7.01 -4.75
C TYR A 8 2.49 6.93 -4.70
N ASP A 9 3.10 6.91 -5.88
CA ASP A 9 4.53 6.97 -6.02
C ASP A 9 4.97 8.43 -5.95
N VAL A 10 5.59 8.83 -4.83
CA VAL A 10 6.10 10.20 -4.67
C VAL A 10 7.30 10.51 -5.55
N LYS A 11 8.06 9.48 -6.00
CA LYS A 11 9.20 9.67 -6.91
C LYS A 11 8.74 9.93 -8.34
N THR A 12 7.79 9.12 -8.81
CA THR A 12 7.23 9.27 -10.17
C THR A 12 6.01 10.19 -10.22
N LYS A 13 5.58 10.71 -9.06
CA LYS A 13 4.38 11.56 -8.85
C LYS A 13 3.13 10.99 -9.53
N SER A 14 3.02 9.67 -9.54
CA SER A 14 1.99 8.93 -10.26
C SER A 14 1.22 8.02 -9.31
N LYS A 15 -0.09 7.88 -9.55
CA LYS A 15 -0.93 6.90 -8.87
C LYS A 15 -0.91 5.60 -9.66
N PHE A 16 -0.85 4.47 -8.97
CA PHE A 16 -0.96 3.15 -9.58
C PHE A 16 -1.75 2.21 -8.66
N ASN A 17 -2.28 1.14 -9.23
CA ASN A 17 -3.08 0.16 -8.50
C ASN A 17 -2.27 -1.13 -8.42
N SER A 18 -2.15 -1.72 -7.24
CA SER A 18 -1.50 -3.01 -7.05
C SER A 18 -2.35 -3.89 -6.14
N ALA A 19 -2.52 -5.16 -6.54
CA ALA A 19 -3.03 -6.21 -5.66
C ALA A 19 -1.88 -6.88 -4.89
N ASP A 20 -0.64 -6.74 -5.36
CA ASP A 20 0.55 -7.28 -4.72
C ASP A 20 1.11 -6.22 -3.76
N TYR A 21 0.75 -6.36 -2.49
CA TYR A 21 1.25 -5.51 -1.41
C TYR A 21 1.26 -6.27 -0.09
N ASP A 22 2.17 -5.86 0.79
CA ASP A 22 2.36 -6.42 2.12
C ASP A 22 1.86 -5.43 3.17
N VAL A 23 0.96 -5.87 4.05
CA VAL A 23 0.46 -5.01 5.15
C VAL A 23 1.34 -5.20 6.37
N ARG A 24 2.12 -4.17 6.71
CA ARG A 24 2.98 -4.14 7.90
C ARG A 24 2.39 -3.23 8.97
N GLU A 25 2.39 -3.71 10.20
CA GLU A 25 2.07 -2.89 11.36
C GLU A 25 3.37 -2.32 11.95
N LYS A 26 3.42 -1.00 12.15
CA LYS A 26 4.54 -0.34 12.82
C LYS A 26 4.01 0.74 13.76
N SER A 27 4.35 0.65 15.04
CA SER A 27 3.99 1.64 16.06
C SER A 27 2.47 1.92 16.14
N GLY A 28 1.65 0.87 16.03
CA GLY A 28 0.18 0.97 16.08
C GLY A 28 -0.49 1.57 14.84
N ARG A 29 0.26 1.73 13.73
CA ARG A 29 -0.26 2.12 12.42
C ARG A 29 -0.01 1.00 11.41
N PHE A 30 -0.92 0.90 10.45
CA PHE A 30 -0.82 -0.05 9.35
C PHE A 30 -0.24 0.63 8.12
N PHE A 31 0.63 -0.07 7.43
CA PHE A 31 1.30 0.40 6.22
C PHE A 31 1.17 -0.69 5.16
N ALA A 32 0.58 -0.37 4.03
CA ALA A 32 0.66 -1.21 2.84
C ALA A 32 1.94 -0.88 2.09
N VAL A 33 2.79 -1.88 1.86
CA VAL A 33 4.05 -1.77 1.13
C VAL A 33 3.90 -2.52 -0.17
N ALA A 34 3.93 -1.79 -1.29
CA ALA A 34 3.88 -2.37 -2.64
C ALA A 34 5.14 -2.03 -3.42
N LYS A 35 5.52 -2.87 -4.38
CA LYS A 35 6.59 -2.51 -5.33
C LYS A 35 6.08 -1.51 -6.36
N SER A 36 6.89 -0.50 -6.69
CA SER A 36 6.55 0.43 -7.77
C SER A 36 6.58 -0.29 -9.12
N PRO A 37 5.61 -0.06 -10.02
CA PRO A 37 5.62 -0.65 -11.36
C PRO A 37 6.66 -0.02 -12.30
N LYS A 38 7.17 1.18 -11.95
CA LYS A 38 8.11 1.95 -12.79
C LYS A 38 9.50 2.11 -12.17
N GLY A 39 9.71 1.63 -10.95
CA GLY A 39 10.97 1.80 -10.23
C GLY A 39 11.31 0.60 -9.36
N THR A 40 12.55 0.55 -8.89
CA THR A 40 13.05 -0.49 -7.98
C THR A 40 12.72 -0.20 -6.51
N HIS A 41 11.97 0.85 -6.21
CA HIS A 41 11.63 1.26 -4.85
C HIS A 41 10.27 0.71 -4.39
N GLU A 42 10.14 0.65 -3.07
CA GLU A 42 8.92 0.26 -2.38
C GLU A 42 8.06 1.50 -2.08
N CYS A 43 6.77 1.42 -2.39
CA CYS A 43 5.78 2.45 -2.12
C CYS A 43 5.04 2.13 -0.83
N TRP A 44 5.19 3.02 0.17
CA TRP A 44 4.59 2.87 1.48
C TRP A 44 3.34 3.73 1.57
N ARG A 45 2.19 3.08 1.74
CA ARG A 45 0.90 3.74 1.94
C ARG A 45 0.45 3.54 3.37
N VAL A 46 0.18 4.64 4.08
CA VAL A 46 -0.47 4.58 5.39
C VAL A 46 -1.91 4.08 5.21
N LEU A 47 -2.27 3.05 5.96
CA LEU A 47 -3.65 2.57 6.09
C LEU A 47 -4.21 3.07 7.42
N SER A 48 -5.39 3.69 7.35
CA SER A 48 -6.20 3.97 8.54
C SER A 48 -6.72 2.67 9.16
N LYS A 49 -7.07 2.70 10.46
CA LYS A 49 -7.63 1.53 11.17
C LYS A 49 -8.77 0.85 10.41
N ASP A 50 -9.69 1.63 9.85
CA ASP A 50 -10.79 1.14 9.02
C ASP A 50 -10.34 0.39 7.75
N GLN A 51 -9.34 0.94 7.03
CA GLN A 51 -8.82 0.29 5.83
C GLN A 51 -8.08 -1.00 6.17
N ALA A 52 -7.27 -0.98 7.23
CA ALA A 52 -6.56 -2.18 7.68
C ALA A 52 -7.53 -3.27 8.15
N ALA A 53 -8.62 -2.90 8.83
CA ALA A 53 -9.65 -3.84 9.27
C ALA A 53 -10.38 -4.49 8.08
N LYS A 54 -10.71 -3.71 7.02
CA LYS A 54 -11.30 -4.25 5.79
C LYS A 54 -10.37 -5.21 5.05
N LEU A 55 -9.08 -4.86 4.95
CA LEU A 55 -8.10 -5.64 4.19
C LEU A 55 -7.62 -6.90 4.91
N LYS A 56 -7.72 -6.92 6.25
CA LYS A 56 -7.42 -8.09 7.08
C LYS A 56 -8.64 -8.99 7.30
N GLY A 57 -9.84 -8.50 6.94
CA GLY A 57 -11.14 -9.13 7.18
C GLY A 57 -11.60 -10.06 6.07
#